data_AF-A0A6M0LRJ1-F1
#
_entry.id   AF-A0A6M0LRJ1-F1
#
_cell.length_a   1.000
_cell.length_b   1.000
_cell.length_c   1.000
_cell.angle_alpha   90.00
_cell.angle_beta   90.00
_cell.angle_gamma   90.00
#
_symmetry.space_group_name_H-M   'P 1'
#
loop_
_entity.id
_entity.type
_entity.pdbx_description
1 polymer ?
#
loop_
_entity_poly.entity_id
_entity_poly.type
_entity_poly.pdbx_seq_one_letter_code
_entity_poly.pdbx_strand_id
1 'polypeptide(L)'
;MAFVKEKRWHLKKNIDFQLSSLFKSYDKSISVTDSSDVEDVIDVYDSCIVRDPELDEQRFVTTCFSSEASYLATVFDFHVPGIHTRNDSYGPRVIYCHAAVDSAKYVFSPDGYIYNCLNLIGNKGFAIGRYAKGKAEIDDNAIEKWSERTITRISECYGCEMATLCGGGCAAERVWKDGEMLKPSCHKAVKTRLFNRYLDEFIKRKLPSLIHACER
;
A
#
# COMPACT_ATOMS: atom_id res chain seq x y z
N MET A 1 -5.30 1.55 20.65
CA MET A 1 -4.50 2.77 20.95
C MET A 1 -3.99 2.87 22.39
N ALA A 2 -4.65 2.26 23.40
CA ALA A 2 -4.20 2.30 24.79
C ALA A 2 -2.71 1.94 25.01
N PHE A 3 -2.20 0.89 24.35
CA PHE A 3 -0.78 0.51 24.42
C PHE A 3 0.18 1.60 23.91
N VAL A 4 -0.15 2.27 22.80
CA VAL A 4 0.65 3.38 22.24
C VAL A 4 0.69 4.57 23.20
N LYS A 5 -0.42 4.82 23.90
CA LYS A 5 -0.52 5.84 24.94
C LYS A 5 0.28 5.48 26.20
N GLU A 6 0.14 4.26 26.69
CA GLU A 6 0.88 3.72 27.83
C GLU A 6 2.40 3.86 27.61
N LYS A 7 2.90 3.49 26.42
CA LYS A 7 4.32 3.62 26.07
C LYS A 7 4.75 5.04 25.72
N ARG A 8 3.81 5.99 25.64
CA ARG A 8 4.02 7.40 25.29
C ARG A 8 4.73 7.59 23.94
N TRP A 9 4.60 6.63 23.03
CA TRP A 9 5.25 6.69 21.71
C TRP A 9 4.64 7.79 20.84
N HIS A 10 3.34 8.06 20.99
CA HIS A 10 2.64 9.19 20.35
C HIS A 10 3.20 10.56 20.72
N LEU A 11 4.06 10.69 21.73
CA LEU A 11 4.75 11.96 22.07
C LEU A 11 6.16 12.07 21.46
N LYS A 12 6.69 10.98 20.87
CA LYS A 12 8.06 10.92 20.34
C LYS A 12 8.09 11.35 18.87
N LYS A 13 8.60 12.54 18.57
CA LYS A 13 8.61 13.12 17.20
C LYS A 13 9.27 12.25 16.12
N ASN A 14 10.10 11.28 16.49
CA ASN A 14 10.79 10.37 15.58
C ASN A 14 10.08 9.01 15.40
N ILE A 15 8.83 8.88 15.88
CA ILE A 15 8.02 7.68 15.75
C ILE A 15 6.76 8.04 14.97
N ASP A 16 6.53 7.38 13.85
CA ASP A 16 5.26 7.47 13.13
C ASP A 16 4.52 6.14 13.25
N PHE A 17 3.20 6.22 13.23
CA PHE A 17 2.32 5.07 13.37
C PHE A 17 1.74 4.71 12.03
N GLN A 18 1.83 3.44 11.74
CA GLN A 18 1.36 2.87 10.50
C GLN A 18 0.15 1.99 10.83
N LEU A 19 -1.06 2.48 10.49
CA LEU A 19 -2.30 1.76 10.72
C LEU A 19 -2.53 0.81 9.55
N SER A 20 -2.23 -0.48 9.75
CA SER A 20 -2.54 -1.53 8.80
C SER A 20 -3.71 -2.36 9.30
N SER A 21 -4.74 -2.54 8.47
CA SER A 21 -5.70 -3.62 8.70
C SER A 21 -4.99 -4.93 8.41
N LEU A 22 -5.04 -5.85 9.36
CA LEU A 22 -4.97 -7.27 9.05
C LEU A 22 -6.24 -7.57 8.24
N PHE A 23 -6.11 -7.50 6.92
CA PHE A 23 -7.17 -7.54 5.92
C PHE A 23 -8.29 -8.58 6.22
N LYS A 24 -9.53 -8.13 6.41
CA LYS A 24 -10.61 -8.63 5.53
C LYS A 24 -10.43 -7.86 4.24
N SER A 25 -9.58 -8.36 3.33
CA SER A 25 -9.54 -7.78 1.99
C SER A 25 -10.93 -7.98 1.39
N TYR A 26 -11.25 -7.29 0.31
CA TYR A 26 -12.51 -7.43 -0.43
C TYR A 26 -12.77 -8.84 -1.00
N ASP A 27 -12.07 -9.85 -0.48
CA ASP A 27 -12.11 -11.25 -0.81
C ASP A 27 -12.56 -12.07 0.42
N LYS A 28 -13.77 -12.61 0.37
CA LYS A 28 -14.32 -13.52 1.39
C LYS A 28 -13.54 -14.84 1.51
N SER A 29 -12.56 -15.10 0.65
CA SER A 29 -11.75 -16.33 0.67
C SER A 29 -10.49 -16.26 1.54
N ILE A 30 -10.14 -15.10 2.11
CA ILE A 30 -9.14 -15.02 3.17
C ILE A 30 -9.87 -15.20 4.50
N SER A 31 -9.95 -16.43 4.99
CA SER A 31 -10.47 -16.71 6.32
C SER A 31 -9.44 -16.29 7.37
N VAL A 32 -9.47 -15.03 7.79
CA VAL A 32 -9.07 -14.72 9.17
C VAL A 32 -10.16 -15.37 10.02
N THR A 33 -9.78 -16.40 10.77
CA THR A 33 -10.64 -17.16 11.68
C THR A 33 -11.67 -16.24 12.34
N ASP A 34 -12.96 -16.55 12.16
CA ASP A 34 -14.15 -15.84 12.65
C ASP A 34 -13.93 -15.01 13.92
N SER A 35 -13.35 -13.82 13.79
CA SER A 35 -13.42 -12.81 14.83
C SER A 35 -14.30 -11.68 14.33
N SER A 36 -15.25 -11.32 15.18
CA SER A 36 -16.03 -10.09 15.18
C SER A 36 -15.18 -8.82 15.24
N ASP A 37 -13.85 -8.94 15.25
CA ASP A 37 -12.92 -7.92 15.72
C ASP A 37 -12.13 -7.27 14.57
N VAL A 38 -12.52 -7.51 13.32
CA VAL A 38 -11.92 -6.86 12.15
C VAL A 38 -12.61 -5.53 11.90
N GLU A 39 -12.14 -4.47 12.57
CA GLU A 39 -12.57 -3.08 12.33
C GLU A 39 -11.94 -2.55 11.02
N ASP A 40 -12.74 -1.83 10.22
CA ASP A 40 -12.23 -1.12 9.02
C ASP A 40 -11.19 -0.08 9.46
N VAL A 41 -10.09 0.07 8.72
CA VAL A 41 -9.05 1.07 9.04
C VAL A 41 -9.62 2.48 9.04
N ILE A 42 -10.61 2.77 8.19
CA ILE A 42 -11.30 4.06 8.18
C ILE A 42 -12.10 4.22 9.48
N ASP A 43 -12.81 3.19 9.92
CA ASP A 43 -13.58 3.23 11.17
C ASP A 43 -12.67 3.38 12.39
N VAL A 44 -11.53 2.68 12.43
CA VAL A 44 -10.50 2.84 13.49
C VAL A 44 -9.92 4.26 13.46
N TYR A 45 -9.63 4.79 12.27
CA TYR A 45 -9.12 6.15 12.10
C TYR A 45 -10.12 7.18 12.64
N ASP A 46 -11.38 7.12 12.20
CA ASP A 46 -12.42 8.07 12.58
C ASP A 46 -12.85 7.93 14.05
N SER A 47 -12.87 6.71 14.59
CA SER A 47 -13.35 6.45 15.96
C SER A 47 -12.27 6.63 17.02
N CYS A 48 -11.02 6.24 16.74
CA CYS A 48 -9.94 6.16 17.73
C CYS A 48 -8.82 7.18 17.54
N ILE A 49 -8.64 7.72 16.33
CA ILE A 49 -7.56 8.69 16.04
C ILE A 49 -8.12 10.11 15.98
N VAL A 50 -9.06 10.37 15.06
CA VAL A 50 -9.64 11.72 14.86
C VAL A 50 -10.32 12.26 16.12
N ARG A 51 -10.97 11.39 16.89
CA ARG A 51 -11.72 11.79 18.09
C ARG A 51 -10.86 11.95 19.34
N ASP A 52 -9.58 11.57 19.28
CA ASP A 52 -8.72 11.56 20.45
C ASP A 52 -7.83 12.81 20.50
N PRO A 53 -8.11 13.79 21.38
CA PRO A 53 -7.41 15.07 21.40
C PRO A 53 -5.95 14.96 21.85
N GLU A 54 -5.52 13.80 22.38
CA GLU A 54 -4.12 13.56 22.76
C GLU A 54 -3.27 13.04 21.59
N LEU A 55 -3.91 12.65 20.48
CA LEU A 55 -3.24 12.09 19.31
C LEU A 55 -3.08 13.16 18.23
N ASP A 56 -1.88 13.21 17.67
CA ASP A 56 -1.58 14.01 16.47
C ASP A 56 -1.90 13.15 15.25
N GLU A 57 -3.02 13.42 14.58
CA GLU A 57 -3.48 12.67 13.41
C GLU A 57 -2.43 12.61 12.28
N GLN A 58 -1.57 13.63 12.17
CA GLN A 58 -0.54 13.69 11.12
C GLN A 58 0.54 12.62 11.30
N ARG A 59 0.61 12.02 12.50
CA ARG A 59 1.55 10.95 12.84
C ARG A 59 0.97 9.55 12.67
N PHE A 60 -0.31 9.44 12.32
CA PHE A 60 -0.98 8.18 12.04
C PHE A 60 -1.26 8.08 10.54
N VAL A 61 -0.41 7.34 9.85
CA VAL A 61 -0.57 7.08 8.44
C VAL A 61 -1.35 5.79 8.28
N THR A 62 -2.52 5.86 7.64
CA THR A 62 -3.20 4.65 7.23
C THR A 62 -2.40 3.98 6.11
N THR A 63 -2.12 2.68 6.25
CA THR A 63 -1.65 1.88 5.13
C THR A 63 -2.80 1.49 4.24
N CYS A 64 -3.47 2.50 3.70
CA CYS A 64 -3.79 2.38 2.30
C CYS A 64 -2.54 2.59 1.44
N PHE A 65 -1.31 2.30 1.92
CA PHE A 65 -0.12 2.19 1.08
C PHE A 65 -0.49 1.24 -0.03
N SER A 66 -0.65 1.82 -1.21
CA SER A 66 -1.07 1.20 -2.45
C SER A 66 -2.51 0.71 -2.57
N SER A 67 -3.42 0.90 -1.60
CA SER A 67 -4.83 0.54 -1.86
C SER A 67 -5.33 1.34 -3.07
N GLU A 68 -6.10 0.67 -3.92
CA GLU A 68 -6.60 1.24 -5.16
C GLU A 68 -7.34 2.56 -4.92
N ALA A 69 -7.92 2.74 -3.73
CA ALA A 69 -8.53 3.97 -3.27
C ALA A 69 -7.53 5.14 -3.17
N SER A 70 -6.29 4.95 -2.69
CA SER A 70 -5.27 6.01 -2.66
C SER A 70 -4.80 6.40 -4.05
N TYR A 71 -4.67 5.44 -4.98
CA TYR A 71 -4.32 5.77 -6.36
C TYR A 71 -5.48 6.46 -7.07
N LEU A 72 -6.72 5.99 -6.89
CA LEU A 72 -7.90 6.66 -7.41
C LEU A 72 -8.04 8.07 -6.81
N ALA A 73 -7.81 8.24 -5.51
CA ALA A 73 -7.78 9.55 -4.86
C ALA A 73 -6.67 10.45 -5.43
N THR A 74 -5.52 9.88 -5.80
CA THR A 74 -4.45 10.63 -6.45
C THR A 74 -4.81 11.04 -7.88
N VAL A 75 -5.28 10.08 -8.70
CA VAL A 75 -5.70 10.32 -10.09
C VAL A 75 -6.86 11.31 -10.16
N PHE A 76 -7.76 11.25 -9.18
CA PHE A 76 -8.96 12.08 -9.13
C PHE A 76 -8.84 13.29 -8.19
N ASP A 77 -7.68 13.52 -7.57
CA ASP A 77 -7.42 14.62 -6.63
C ASP A 77 -8.46 14.73 -5.51
N PHE A 78 -8.84 13.58 -4.96
CA PHE A 78 -9.66 13.52 -3.76
C PHE A 78 -8.81 13.74 -2.53
N HIS A 79 -9.15 14.76 -1.74
CA HIS A 79 -8.72 14.81 -0.35
C HIS A 79 -9.44 13.71 0.42
N VAL A 80 -8.73 12.64 0.77
CA VAL A 80 -9.19 11.65 1.73
C VAL A 80 -8.40 11.86 3.02
N PRO A 81 -9.06 12.20 4.15
CA PRO A 81 -8.39 12.36 5.44
C PRO A 81 -7.51 11.14 5.77
N GLY A 82 -6.27 11.37 6.19
CA GLY A 82 -5.32 10.28 6.50
C GLY A 82 -4.69 9.57 5.30
N ILE A 83 -4.93 10.03 4.06
CA ILE A 83 -4.24 9.55 2.84
C ILE A 83 -3.43 10.70 2.23
N HIS A 84 -2.10 10.56 2.27
CA HIS A 84 -1.22 11.45 1.51
C HIS A 84 -1.28 11.10 0.02
N THR A 85 -2.02 11.88 -0.76
CA THR A 85 -1.97 11.81 -2.23
C THR A 85 -0.71 12.52 -2.74
N ARG A 86 0.03 11.88 -3.65
CA ARG A 86 1.14 12.55 -4.36
C ARG A 86 0.57 13.30 -5.55
N ASN A 87 0.61 14.62 -5.53
CA ASN A 87 0.05 15.46 -6.60
C ASN A 87 0.86 15.46 -7.92
N ASP A 88 1.94 14.70 -7.97
CA ASP A 88 3.08 15.00 -8.83
C ASP A 88 3.23 14.08 -10.05
N SER A 89 2.34 13.10 -10.28
CA SER A 89 2.48 12.21 -11.46
C SER A 89 1.16 11.57 -11.93
N TYR A 90 0.64 12.06 -13.04
CA TYR A 90 -0.44 11.42 -13.80
C TYR A 90 0.20 10.56 -14.90
N GLY A 91 0.20 9.25 -14.73
CA GLY A 91 0.81 8.34 -15.70
C GLY A 91 0.45 6.88 -15.46
N PRO A 92 0.59 6.02 -16.48
CA PRO A 92 0.28 4.60 -16.37
C PRO A 92 1.16 3.95 -15.28
N ARG A 93 0.51 3.35 -14.29
CA ARG A 93 1.16 2.60 -13.22
C ARG A 93 1.50 1.20 -13.74
N VAL A 94 2.78 0.97 -14.02
CA VAL A 94 3.28 -0.37 -14.39
C VAL A 94 3.71 -1.23 -13.20
N ILE A 95 3.88 -0.61 -12.02
CA ILE A 95 4.27 -1.26 -10.76
C ILE A 95 3.35 -0.74 -9.63
N TYR A 96 2.81 -1.65 -8.84
CA TYR A 96 1.87 -1.32 -7.78
C TYR A 96 2.49 -0.53 -6.61
N CYS A 97 3.56 -1.04 -6.01
CA CYS A 97 4.11 -0.53 -4.76
C CYS A 97 5.60 -0.27 -4.88
N HIS A 98 6.09 0.70 -4.10
CA HIS A 98 7.51 1.03 -3.98
C HIS A 98 8.39 -0.15 -3.56
N ALA A 99 7.85 -1.14 -2.84
CA ALA A 99 8.60 -2.37 -2.52
C ALA A 99 9.07 -3.15 -3.75
N ALA A 100 8.41 -2.95 -4.91
CA ALA A 100 8.75 -3.54 -6.20
C ALA A 100 9.51 -2.57 -7.14
N VAL A 101 9.89 -1.39 -6.65
CA VAL A 101 10.72 -0.42 -7.38
C VAL A 101 12.07 -0.31 -6.67
N ASP A 102 13.13 -0.18 -7.45
CA ASP A 102 14.54 -0.23 -7.03
C ASP A 102 14.81 0.47 -5.68
N SER A 103 15.27 -0.29 -4.69
CA SER A 103 15.79 0.12 -3.37
C SER A 103 14.89 0.97 -2.44
N ALA A 104 13.59 1.09 -2.69
CA ALA A 104 12.73 1.89 -1.82
C ALA A 104 12.36 1.14 -0.52
N LYS A 105 13.30 1.20 0.43
CA LYS A 105 13.23 1.00 1.89
C LYS A 105 13.59 -0.41 2.35
N TYR A 106 14.89 -0.60 2.60
CA TYR A 106 15.38 -1.65 3.50
C TYR A 106 14.69 -1.53 4.86
N VAL A 107 13.91 -2.54 5.21
CA VAL A 107 13.27 -2.67 6.51
C VAL A 107 14.12 -3.59 7.37
N PHE A 108 14.79 -3.01 8.36
CA PHE A 108 15.59 -3.74 9.35
C PHE A 108 14.66 -4.25 10.45
N SER A 109 14.49 -5.57 10.50
CA SER A 109 13.66 -6.24 11.50
C SER A 109 14.49 -6.66 12.72
N PRO A 110 13.96 -6.58 13.96
CA PRO A 110 14.70 -6.92 15.18
C PRO A 110 15.31 -8.32 15.23
N ASP A 111 14.83 -9.25 14.38
CA ASP A 111 15.36 -10.61 14.24
C ASP A 111 16.62 -10.71 13.36
N GLY A 112 17.18 -9.58 12.92
CA GLY A 112 18.42 -9.51 12.16
C GLY A 112 18.24 -9.67 10.64
N TYR A 113 17.01 -9.63 10.15
CA TYR A 113 16.70 -9.73 8.72
C TYR A 113 16.35 -8.37 8.11
N ILE A 114 16.55 -8.27 6.81
CA ILE A 114 16.22 -7.10 6.00
C ILE A 114 15.12 -7.49 5.02
N TYR A 115 14.11 -6.64 4.86
CA TYR A 115 12.97 -6.86 3.97
C TYR A 115 12.74 -5.65 3.06
N ASN A 116 12.19 -5.86 1.86
CA ASN A 116 11.71 -4.79 0.98
C ASN A 116 10.27 -4.34 1.29
N CYS A 117 9.53 -5.16 2.05
CA CYS A 117 8.12 -4.91 2.35
C CYS A 117 7.84 -5.03 3.85
N LEU A 118 7.27 -3.97 4.41
CA LEU A 118 6.83 -3.93 5.82
C LEU A 118 5.80 -5.02 6.14
N ASN A 119 4.95 -5.38 5.17
CA ASN A 119 3.90 -6.38 5.33
C ASN A 119 4.41 -7.84 5.26
N LEU A 120 5.70 -8.05 4.99
CA LEU A 120 6.32 -9.37 4.94
C LEU A 120 7.40 -9.56 6.02
N ILE A 121 7.56 -8.60 6.94
CA ILE A 121 8.42 -8.77 8.11
C ILE A 121 7.99 -10.04 8.87
N GLY A 122 8.97 -10.86 9.24
CA GLY A 122 8.75 -12.13 9.93
C GLY A 122 8.56 -13.33 8.98
N ASN A 123 8.24 -13.10 7.71
CA ASN A 123 8.26 -14.15 6.70
C ASN A 123 9.67 -14.27 6.10
N LYS A 124 10.54 -15.05 6.76
CA LYS A 124 11.95 -15.21 6.40
C LYS A 124 12.19 -15.69 4.96
N GLY A 125 11.21 -16.31 4.30
CA GLY A 125 11.30 -16.71 2.89
C GLY A 125 11.33 -15.52 1.92
N PHE A 126 10.95 -14.32 2.38
CA PHE A 126 10.93 -13.08 1.61
C PHE A 126 11.89 -12.02 2.18
N ALA A 127 12.81 -12.42 3.07
CA ALA A 127 13.92 -11.56 3.44
C ALA A 127 14.85 -11.36 2.24
N ILE A 128 15.34 -10.13 2.09
CA ILE A 128 16.28 -9.74 1.03
C ILE A 128 17.71 -9.59 1.56
N GLY A 129 17.95 -9.99 2.80
CA GLY A 129 19.24 -9.82 3.43
C GLY A 129 19.20 -10.03 4.93
N ARG A 130 20.37 -9.85 5.54
CA ARG A 130 20.57 -9.91 6.99
C ARG A 130 21.52 -8.82 7.43
N TYR A 131 21.45 -8.48 8.71
CA TYR A 131 22.41 -7.58 9.33
C TYR A 131 22.87 -8.12 10.68
N ALA A 132 24.15 -7.95 10.97
CA ALA A 132 24.76 -8.30 12.24
C ALA A 132 26.02 -7.47 12.46
N LYS A 133 26.28 -7.09 13.72
CA LYS A 133 27.54 -6.44 14.14
C LYS A 133 27.96 -5.24 13.26
N GLY A 134 26.97 -4.41 12.89
CA GLY A 134 27.20 -3.20 12.08
C GLY A 134 27.44 -3.45 10.59
N LYS A 135 27.22 -4.67 10.08
CA LYS A 135 27.29 -5.01 8.65
C LYS A 135 25.94 -5.49 8.17
N ALA A 136 25.59 -5.13 6.94
CA ALA A 136 24.41 -5.61 6.22
C ALA A 136 24.86 -6.38 4.98
N GLU A 137 24.26 -7.54 4.77
CA GLU A 137 24.44 -8.40 3.61
C GLU A 137 23.11 -8.46 2.88
N ILE A 138 23.12 -8.05 1.62
CA ILE A 138 21.95 -7.99 0.75
C ILE A 138 22.04 -9.12 -0.26
N ASP A 139 20.92 -9.78 -0.51
CA ASP A 139 20.76 -10.75 -1.59
C ASP A 139 20.17 -10.03 -2.80
N ASP A 140 21.04 -9.69 -3.75
CA ASP A 140 20.66 -8.98 -4.98
C ASP A 140 19.64 -9.79 -5.80
N ASN A 141 19.70 -11.12 -5.78
CA ASN A 141 18.71 -11.96 -6.49
C ASN A 141 17.33 -11.86 -5.83
N ALA A 142 17.29 -11.74 -4.49
CA ALA A 142 16.04 -11.53 -3.78
C ALA A 142 15.43 -10.16 -4.11
N ILE A 143 16.25 -9.13 -4.28
CA ILE A 143 15.81 -7.79 -4.74
C ILE A 143 15.32 -7.85 -6.19
N GLU A 144 16.04 -8.53 -7.08
CA GLU A 144 15.68 -8.62 -8.50
C GLU A 144 14.27 -9.19 -8.68
N LYS A 145 13.90 -10.22 -7.92
CA LYS A 145 12.53 -10.78 -7.91
C LYS A 145 11.43 -9.75 -7.61
N TRP A 146 11.72 -8.76 -6.76
CA TRP A 146 10.79 -7.67 -6.49
C TRP A 146 10.66 -6.73 -7.70
N SER A 147 11.76 -6.43 -8.37
CA SER A 147 11.78 -5.57 -9.57
C SER A 147 11.06 -6.20 -10.77
N GLU A 148 11.00 -7.54 -10.83
CA GLU A 148 10.27 -8.26 -11.87
C GLU A 148 8.75 -8.15 -11.72
N ARG A 149 8.23 -7.76 -10.55
CA ARG A 149 6.78 -7.69 -10.32
C ARG A 149 6.17 -6.44 -10.96
N THR A 150 5.93 -6.55 -12.26
CA THR A 150 5.31 -5.53 -13.11
C THR A 150 4.06 -6.07 -13.79
N ILE A 151 3.17 -5.18 -14.26
CA ILE A 151 1.97 -5.60 -15.01
C ILE A 151 2.30 -6.34 -16.32
N THR A 152 3.53 -6.23 -16.84
CA THR A 152 3.96 -6.95 -18.05
C THR A 152 4.50 -8.35 -17.73
N ARG A 153 4.81 -8.64 -16.46
CA ARG A 153 5.29 -9.95 -15.98
C ARG A 153 4.20 -10.74 -15.26
N ILE A 154 3.15 -10.09 -14.77
CA ILE A 154 1.96 -10.75 -14.21
C ILE A 154 1.02 -11.10 -15.37
N SER A 155 0.92 -12.39 -15.71
CA SER A 155 0.18 -12.87 -16.89
C SER A 155 -1.27 -12.39 -16.95
N GLU A 156 -1.98 -12.39 -15.83
CA GLU A 156 -3.38 -12.02 -15.72
C GLU A 156 -3.60 -10.50 -15.84
N CYS A 157 -2.54 -9.70 -15.71
CA CYS A 157 -2.59 -8.27 -15.99
C CYS A 157 -2.46 -7.96 -17.49
N TYR A 158 -1.99 -8.92 -18.30
CA TYR A 158 -1.91 -8.76 -19.74
C TYR A 158 -3.32 -8.60 -20.35
N GLY A 159 -3.57 -7.48 -21.03
CA GLY A 159 -4.88 -7.16 -21.60
C GLY A 159 -5.94 -6.71 -20.58
N CYS A 160 -5.60 -6.54 -19.30
CA CYS A 160 -6.53 -5.99 -18.32
C CYS A 160 -6.71 -4.48 -18.51
N GLU A 161 -7.95 -4.04 -18.73
CA GLU A 161 -8.34 -2.63 -18.94
C GLU A 161 -7.96 -1.69 -17.78
N MET A 162 -7.74 -2.25 -16.58
CA MET A 162 -7.40 -1.51 -15.35
C MET A 162 -5.93 -1.70 -14.94
N ALA A 163 -5.11 -2.39 -15.74
CA ALA A 163 -3.74 -2.76 -15.35
C ALA A 163 -2.88 -1.53 -15.05
N THR A 164 -2.94 -0.50 -15.90
CA THR A 164 -2.20 0.76 -15.74
C THR A 164 -2.79 1.66 -14.65
N LEU A 165 -3.96 1.32 -14.12
CA LEU A 165 -4.53 2.01 -12.97
C LEU A 165 -4.04 1.37 -11.67
N CYS A 166 -4.08 0.04 -11.58
CA CYS A 166 -3.76 -0.65 -10.33
C CYS A 166 -2.34 -1.22 -10.23
N GLY A 167 -1.53 -1.24 -11.29
CA GLY A 167 -0.15 -1.72 -11.24
C GLY A 167 0.05 -3.18 -10.82
N GLY A 168 -1.00 -4.01 -10.84
CA GLY A 168 -0.94 -5.44 -10.50
C GLY A 168 -1.24 -5.81 -9.03
N GLY A 169 -1.48 -4.83 -8.16
CA GLY A 169 -1.88 -5.08 -6.78
C GLY A 169 -0.77 -5.56 -5.83
N CYS A 170 -1.12 -5.76 -4.56
CA CYS A 170 -0.19 -6.04 -3.46
C CYS A 170 0.48 -7.41 -3.56
N ALA A 171 1.82 -7.42 -3.60
CA ALA A 171 2.61 -8.65 -3.55
C ALA A 171 2.42 -9.41 -2.23
N ALA A 172 2.43 -8.69 -1.11
CA ALA A 172 2.34 -9.29 0.22
C ALA A 172 1.01 -10.02 0.45
N GLU A 173 -0.10 -9.50 -0.08
CA GLU A 173 -1.40 -10.18 -0.01
C GLU A 173 -1.34 -11.55 -0.71
N ARG A 174 -0.71 -11.61 -1.89
CA ARG A 174 -0.55 -12.89 -2.61
C ARG A 174 0.34 -13.84 -1.85
N VAL A 175 1.51 -13.37 -1.43
CA VAL A 175 2.42 -14.17 -0.61
C VAL A 175 1.73 -14.78 0.61
N TRP A 176 0.90 -14.03 1.33
CA TRP A 176 0.16 -14.57 2.48
C TRP A 176 -0.99 -15.50 2.09
N LYS A 177 -1.64 -15.27 0.94
CA LYS A 177 -2.79 -16.06 0.49
C LYS A 177 -2.39 -17.38 -0.14
N ASP A 178 -1.41 -17.37 -1.04
CA ASP A 178 -1.02 -18.52 -1.86
C ASP A 178 0.49 -18.71 -2.00
N GLY A 179 1.31 -17.85 -1.39
CA GLY A 179 2.77 -17.92 -1.50
C GLY A 179 3.33 -17.41 -2.83
N GLU A 180 2.49 -16.90 -3.74
CA GLU A 180 2.89 -16.59 -5.11
C GLU A 180 2.99 -15.08 -5.37
N MET A 181 4.21 -14.57 -5.31
CA MET A 181 4.49 -13.14 -5.53
C MET A 181 4.09 -12.65 -6.93
N LEU A 182 4.11 -13.48 -7.98
CA LEU A 182 3.83 -13.06 -9.37
C LEU A 182 2.36 -13.23 -9.81
N LYS A 183 1.43 -13.32 -8.85
CA LYS A 183 -0.01 -13.27 -9.14
C LYS A 183 -0.60 -11.87 -8.94
N PRO A 184 -1.70 -11.50 -9.59
CA PRO A 184 -2.36 -10.22 -9.33
C PRO A 184 -3.08 -10.25 -7.97
N SER A 185 -3.02 -9.14 -7.23
CA SER A 185 -3.99 -8.85 -6.17
C SER A 185 -5.10 -8.01 -6.81
N CYS A 186 -6.24 -8.66 -7.08
CA CYS A 186 -7.26 -8.13 -7.97
C CYS A 186 -8.59 -7.88 -7.25
N HIS A 187 -8.97 -6.61 -7.12
CA HIS A 187 -10.31 -6.21 -6.66
C HIS A 187 -11.10 -5.51 -7.77
N LYS A 188 -11.19 -6.15 -8.95
CA LYS A 188 -11.77 -5.56 -10.17
C LYS A 188 -13.16 -4.92 -9.95
N ALA A 189 -14.06 -5.60 -9.26
CA ALA A 189 -15.41 -5.07 -9.00
C ALA A 189 -15.41 -3.74 -8.24
N VAL A 190 -14.55 -3.62 -7.22
CA VAL A 190 -14.39 -2.40 -6.43
C VAL A 190 -13.76 -1.30 -7.29
N LYS A 191 -12.70 -1.62 -8.04
CA LYS A 191 -12.05 -0.68 -8.98
C LYS A 191 -13.04 -0.12 -9.99
N THR A 192 -13.80 -0.97 -10.67
CA THR A 192 -14.77 -0.57 -11.69
C THR A 192 -15.84 0.32 -11.08
N ARG A 193 -16.35 -0.01 -9.89
CA ARG A 193 -17.34 0.81 -9.18
C ARG A 193 -16.79 2.21 -8.87
N LEU A 194 -15.57 2.30 -8.32
CA LEU A 194 -14.96 3.59 -7.98
C LEU A 194 -14.65 4.39 -9.25
N PHE A 195 -14.07 3.75 -10.27
CA PHE A 195 -13.80 4.38 -11.55
C PHE A 195 -15.07 4.97 -12.17
N ASN A 196 -16.15 4.19 -12.30
CA ASN A 196 -17.41 4.67 -12.85
C ASN A 196 -18.04 5.79 -12.02
N ARG A 197 -17.88 5.76 -10.69
CA ARG A 197 -18.39 6.81 -9.81
C ARG A 197 -17.68 8.15 -10.00
N TYR A 198 -16.40 8.12 -10.34
CA TYR A 198 -15.53 9.31 -10.30
C TYR A 198 -15.00 9.75 -11.67
N LEU A 199 -15.25 8.98 -12.72
CA LEU A 199 -14.83 9.27 -14.08
C LEU A 199 -15.35 10.63 -14.56
N ASP A 200 -16.63 10.93 -14.30
CA ASP A 200 -17.23 12.21 -14.71
C ASP A 200 -16.57 13.41 -14.02
N GLU A 201 -16.24 13.28 -12.73
CA GLU A 201 -15.54 14.32 -11.97
C GLU A 201 -14.12 14.53 -12.49
N PHE A 202 -13.42 13.45 -12.83
CA PHE A 202 -12.10 13.52 -13.46
C PHE A 202 -12.13 14.26 -14.79
N ILE A 203 -13.06 13.89 -15.68
CA ILE A 203 -13.21 14.49 -17.00
C ILE A 203 -13.51 15.99 -16.86
N LYS A 204 -14.33 16.38 -15.89
CA LYS A 204 -14.70 17.79 -15.68
C LYS A 204 -13.58 18.61 -15.04
N ARG A 205 -12.87 18.06 -14.06
CA ARG A 205 -12.01 18.85 -13.16
C ARG A 205 -10.52 18.74 -13.48
N LYS A 206 -10.06 17.61 -13.98
CA LYS A 206 -8.62 17.31 -14.18
C LYS A 206 -8.22 17.15 -15.63
N LEU A 207 -9.04 16.50 -16.46
CA LEU A 207 -8.67 16.25 -17.85
C LEU A 207 -8.31 17.54 -18.64
N PRO A 208 -9.02 18.69 -18.49
CA PRO A 208 -8.67 19.91 -19.23
C PRO A 208 -7.30 20.47 -18.89
N SER A 209 -6.88 20.41 -17.61
CA SER A 209 -5.58 20.92 -17.18
C SER A 209 -4.43 20.02 -17.62
N LEU A 210 -4.66 18.70 -17.70
CA LEU A 210 -3.70 17.74 -18.25
C LEU A 210 -3.49 17.93 -19.75
N ILE A 211 -4.57 18.12 -20.52
CA ILE A 211 -4.49 18.38 -21.97
C ILE A 211 -3.65 19.65 -22.23
N HIS A 212 -3.94 20.73 -21.51
CA HIS A 212 -3.20 21.99 -21.66
C HIS A 212 -1.72 21.89 -21.23
N ALA A 213 -1.39 20.97 -20.32
CA ALA A 213 -0.01 20.71 -19.93
C ALA A 213 0.78 19.95 -21.00
N CYS A 214 0.12 19.10 -21.80
CA CYS A 214 0.74 18.35 -22.89
C CYS A 214 0.91 19.14 -24.20
N GLU A 215 0.19 20.26 -24.36
CA GLU A 215 0.28 21.14 -25.52
C GLU A 215 1.44 22.17 -25.45
N ARG A 216 2.22 22.16 -24.37
CA ARG A 216 3.43 22.98 -24.18
C ARG A 216 4.69 22.15 -24.34
#